data_AF-A0A1U8BU82-F1
#
_entry.id   AF-A0A1U8BU82-F1
#
_cell.length_a   1.000
_cell.length_b   1.000
_cell.length_c   1.000
_cell.angle_alpha   90.00
_cell.angle_beta   90.00
_cell.angle_gamma   90.00
#
_symmetry.space_group_name_H-M   'P 1'
#
loop_
_entity.id
_entity.type
_entity.pdbx_description
1 polymer ?
#
loop_
_entity_poly.entity_id
_entity_poly.type
_entity_poly.pdbx_seq_one_letter_code
_entity_poly.pdbx_strand_id
1 'polypeptide(L)' 'MKLAYLVLGTMTLLLLGGYDSVLSTSSGNLHTFVGCAVREFTFLAKKPGCRGLRITTDACWGRCETWENTES' A
#
# COMPACT_ATOMS: atom_id res chain seq x y z
N MET A 1 4.89 40.07 -21.21
CA MET A 1 6.03 39.47 -20.46
C MET A 1 5.63 38.94 -19.08
N LYS A 2 5.04 39.74 -18.17
CA LYS A 2 4.62 39.30 -16.81
C LYS A 2 3.59 38.15 -16.76
N LEU A 3 2.64 38.12 -17.70
CA LEU A 3 1.61 37.08 -17.75
C LEU A 3 2.19 35.69 -18.06
N ALA A 4 3.18 35.62 -18.95
CA ALA A 4 3.82 34.36 -19.31
C ALA A 4 4.58 33.75 -18.13
N TYR A 5 5.26 34.58 -17.32
CA TYR A 5 5.93 34.11 -16.10
C TYR A 5 4.96 33.61 -15.03
N LEU A 6 3.79 34.24 -14.90
CA LEU A 6 2.74 33.78 -13.98
C LEU A 6 2.17 32.43 -14.41
N VAL A 7 1.91 32.24 -15.71
CA VAL A 7 1.41 30.97 -16.26
C VAL A 7 2.46 29.86 -16.16
N LEU A 8 3.73 30.17 -16.44
CA LEU A 8 4.82 29.20 -16.28
C LEU A 8 5.00 28.80 -14.82
N GLY A 9 4.94 29.78 -13.90
CA GLY A 9 5.06 29.54 -12.46
C GLY A 9 3.96 28.63 -11.93
N THR A 10 2.70 28.87 -12.29
CA THR A 10 1.57 28.05 -11.84
C THR A 10 1.62 26.63 -12.41
N MET A 11 2.00 26.46 -13.67
CA MET A 11 2.19 25.13 -14.27
C MET A 11 3.30 24.34 -13.57
N THR A 12 4.39 25.01 -13.18
CA THR A 12 5.50 24.36 -12.48
C THR A 12 5.10 23.93 -11.06
N LEU A 13 4.34 24.77 -10.33
CA LEU A 13 3.81 24.41 -9.00
C LEU A 13 2.82 23.24 -9.06
N LEU A 14 1.94 23.21 -10.08
CA LEU A 14 0.99 22.10 -10.29
C LEU A 14 1.72 20.79 -10.61
N LEU A 15 2.79 20.86 -11.41
CA LEU A 15 3.64 19.70 -11.71
C LEU A 15 4.40 19.21 -10.48
N LEU A 16 4.85 20.08 -9.58
CA LEU A 16 5.55 19.67 -8.34
C LEU A 16 4.59 19.10 -7.28
N GLY A 17 3.38 19.66 -7.13
CA GLY A 17 2.41 19.22 -6.12
C GLY A 17 1.64 17.93 -6.45
N GLY A 18 1.67 17.48 -7.71
CA GLY A 18 0.96 16.28 -8.16
C GLY A 18 1.71 14.96 -7.97
N TYR A 19 3.03 14.98 -7.76
CA TYR A 19 3.85 13.76 -7.70
C TYR A 19 3.80 13.05 -6.34
N ASP A 20 3.53 13.77 -5.24
CA ASP A 20 3.51 13.17 -3.90
C ASP A 20 2.28 12.28 -3.65
N SER A 21 1.24 12.41 -4.48
CA SER A 21 -0.05 11.73 -4.26
C SER A 21 -0.10 10.31 -4.84
N VAL A 22 0.84 9.94 -5.71
CA VAL A 22 0.80 8.65 -6.46
C VAL A 22 1.62 7.55 -5.78
N LEU A 23 2.51 7.89 -4.85
CA LEU A 23 3.39 6.94 -4.16
C LEU A 23 2.84 6.38 -2.84
N SER A 24 1.64 6.80 -2.44
CA SER A 24 0.94 6.09 -1.37
C SER A 24 0.50 4.75 -1.92
N THR A 25 1.33 3.72 -1.74
CA THR A 25 0.92 2.32 -1.83
C THR A 25 -0.37 2.23 -1.04
N SER A 26 -1.49 2.09 -1.75
CA SER A 26 -2.81 2.05 -1.15
C SER A 26 -2.79 0.94 -0.12
N SER A 27 -2.60 1.32 1.15
CA SER A 27 -3.00 0.52 2.30
C SER A 27 -4.53 0.55 2.33
N GLY A 28 -5.15 0.12 1.22
CA GLY A 28 -6.56 -0.10 1.12
C GLY A 28 -6.96 -0.95 2.31
N ASN A 29 -8.09 -0.61 2.93
CA ASN A 29 -8.50 -1.26 4.15
C ASN A 29 -8.54 -2.79 3.94
N LEU A 30 -7.61 -3.51 4.58
CA LEU A 30 -7.49 -4.97 4.43
C LEU A 30 -8.78 -5.68 4.88
N HIS A 31 -9.60 -5.02 5.69
CA HIS A 31 -10.90 -5.51 6.16
C HIS A 31 -12.00 -5.42 5.09
N THR A 32 -11.84 -4.66 4.02
CA THR A 32 -12.81 -4.59 2.91
C THR A 32 -12.33 -5.30 1.64
N PHE A 33 -11.03 -5.63 1.55
CA PHE A 33 -10.46 -6.36 0.42
C PHE A 33 -11.03 -7.79 0.29
N VAL A 34 -11.42 -8.17 -0.92
CA VAL A 34 -11.81 -9.54 -1.32
C VAL A 34 -10.90 -9.94 -2.49
N GLY A 35 -10.27 -11.11 -2.41
CA GLY A 35 -9.19 -11.55 -3.28
C GLY A 35 -7.92 -11.91 -2.49
N CYS A 36 -6.86 -12.31 -3.20
CA CYS A 36 -5.55 -12.67 -2.64
C CYS A 36 -4.45 -11.86 -3.32
N ALA A 37 -3.55 -11.24 -2.54
CA ALA A 37 -2.42 -10.48 -3.09
C ALA A 37 -1.21 -10.45 -2.14
N VAL A 38 -0.03 -10.21 -2.71
CA VAL A 38 1.21 -9.96 -1.95
C VAL A 38 1.19 -8.53 -1.40
N ARG A 39 1.51 -8.38 -0.11
CA ARG A 39 1.61 -7.09 0.58
C ARG A 39 2.78 -7.12 1.55
N GLU A 40 3.31 -5.94 1.83
CA GLU A 40 4.37 -5.78 2.83
C GLU A 40 3.75 -5.78 4.24
N PHE A 41 4.29 -6.63 5.13
CA PHE A 41 3.88 -6.71 6.52
C PHE A 41 5.07 -6.62 7.46
N THR A 42 4.82 -6.06 8.64
CA THR A 42 5.81 -6.03 9.73
C THR A 42 5.43 -7.03 10.82
N PHE A 43 6.31 -7.99 11.08
CA PHE A 43 6.13 -9.02 12.09
C PHE A 43 7.13 -8.85 13.25
N LEU A 44 6.75 -9.28 14.45
CA LEU A 44 7.68 -9.42 15.56
C LEU A 44 8.24 -10.86 15.59
N ALA A 45 9.41 -11.05 15.00
CA ALA A 45 10.12 -12.33 15.05
C ALA A 45 10.74 -12.55 16.43
N LYS A 46 10.52 -13.73 17.01
CA LYS A 46 11.07 -14.13 18.31
C LYS A 46 11.73 -15.49 18.19
N LYS A 47 12.96 -15.59 18.68
CA LYS A 47 13.67 -16.85 18.88
C LYS A 47 13.96 -17.01 20.38
N PRO A 48 13.72 -18.19 20.99
CA PRO A 48 14.06 -18.42 22.40
C PRO A 48 15.53 -18.09 22.69
N GLY A 49 15.78 -17.37 23.78
CA GLY A 49 17.13 -16.89 24.13
C GLY A 49 17.62 -15.66 23.36
N CYS A 50 16.83 -15.10 22.44
CA CYS A 50 17.16 -13.89 21.70
C CYS A 50 16.18 -12.75 21.98
N ARG A 51 16.61 -11.50 21.77
CA ARG A 51 15.70 -10.35 21.76
C ARG A 51 14.78 -10.44 20.54
N GLY A 52 13.51 -10.06 20.69
CA GLY A 52 12.59 -9.95 19.57
C GLY A 52 13.04 -8.89 18.55
N LEU A 53 12.82 -9.17 17.26
CA LEU A 53 13.18 -8.29 16.15
C LEU A 53 11.94 -7.98 15.31
N ARG A 54 11.70 -6.71 14.98
CA ARG A 54 10.69 -6.33 13.99
C ARG A 54 11.27 -6.54 12.59
N ILE A 55 10.60 -7.34 11.78
CA ILE A 55 11.01 -7.66 10.41
C ILE A 55 9.89 -7.22 9.47
N THR A 56 10.26 -6.47 8.44
CA THR A 56 9.37 -6.10 7.33
C THR A 56 9.64 -7.05 6.17
N THR A 57 8.60 -7.70 5.65
CA THR A 57 8.72 -8.65 4.55
C THR A 57 7.39 -8.79 3.81
N ASP A 58 7.46 -9.24 2.56
CA ASP A 58 6.29 -9.54 1.77
C ASP A 58 5.60 -10.83 2.25
N ALA A 59 4.28 -10.78 2.39
CA ALA A 59 3.45 -11.94 2.68
C ALA A 59 2.12 -11.88 1.92
N CYS A 60 1.49 -13.03 1.74
CA CYS A 60 0.17 -13.12 1.13
C CYS A 60 -0.92 -12.70 2.12
N TRP A 61 -1.86 -11.88 1.67
CA TRP A 61 -3.09 -11.57 2.38
C TRP A 61 -4.30 -11.70 1.47
N GLY A 62 -5.39 -12.22 2.02
CA GLY A 62 -6.63 -12.28 1.28
C GLY A 62 -7.82 -12.79 2.07
N ARG A 63 -9.00 -12.47 1.53
CA ARG A 63 -10.26 -13.14 1.85
C ARG A 63 -10.79 -13.67 0.54
N CYS A 64 -10.71 -14.98 0.36
CA CYS A 64 -11.13 -15.65 -0.85
C CYS A 64 -12.57 -16.13 -0.71
N GLU A 65 -13.29 -16.17 -1.82
CA GLU A 65 -14.60 -16.78 -1.88
C GLU A 65 -14.49 -18.28 -1.62
N THR A 66 -15.39 -18.80 -0.79
CA THR A 66 -15.50 -20.22 -0.47
C THR A 66 -16.95 -20.66 -0.64
N TRP A 67 -17.14 -21.93 -1.00
CA TRP A 67 -18.45 -22.57 -1.10
C TRP A 67 -18.41 -23.93 -0.41
N GLU A 68 -19.49 -24.30 0.26
CA GLU A 68 -19.67 -25.64 0.78
C GLU A 68 -20.05 -26.58 -0.37
N ASN A 69 -19.46 -27.77 -0.41
CA ASN A 69 -19.91 -28.79 -1.35
C ASN A 69 -21.21 -29.43 -0.82
N THR A 70 -22.24 -29.50 -1.65
CA THR A 70 -23.55 -30.07 -1.29
C THR A 70 -23.74 -31.50 -1.81
N GLU A 71 -22.68 -32.13 -2.32
CA GLU A 71 -22.71 -33.52 -2.78
C GLU A 71 -22.70 -34.49 -1.59
N SER A 72 -23.80 -35.24 -1.45
CA SER A 72 -24.07 -36.25 -0.42
C SER A 72 -23.60 -37.65 -0.81
#